data_AF-A0A2A9G0T9-F1
#
_entry.id   AF-A0A2A9G0T9-F1
#
_cell.length_a   1.000
_cell.length_b   1.000
_cell.length_c   1.000
_cell.angle_alpha   90.00
_cell.angle_beta   90.00
_cell.angle_gamma   90.00
#
_symmetry.space_group_name_H-M   'P 1'
#
loop_
_entity.id
_entity.type
_entity.pdbx_description
1 polymer ?
#
loop_
_entity_poly.entity_id
_entity_poly.type
_entity_poly.pdbx_seq_one_letter_code
_entity_poly.pdbx_strand_id
1 'polypeptide(L)'
;MVSNKAIWVCCISLAASGFIVGANWLIDPDILKIFNLSFTAIGALATAGLLYFGSKAFSVWKLQFVYAEKFKAFVDLEKSFSNAISCYRRLVASMINKHDIQRGIPADKLIYIEIDHERAYSDFKAAKRDYLTKVDWAISFLPDGQKFELDYIKFESELHKGLRYWHQSHNADDSDYEHEMMCKAEQFIVDFNVKGKKLIREQRNK
;
A
#
# COMPACT_ATOMS: atom_id res chain seq x y z
N MET A 1 20.39 19.98 -22.10
CA MET A 1 21.30 19.12 -22.88
C MET A 1 20.50 18.41 -23.96
N VAL A 2 20.55 18.89 -25.21
CA VAL A 2 19.94 18.17 -26.34
C VAL A 2 20.77 16.91 -26.56
N SER A 3 20.18 15.75 -26.35
CA SER A 3 20.85 14.45 -26.48
C SER A 3 21.42 14.31 -27.89
N ASN A 4 22.71 13.97 -28.03
CA ASN A 4 23.40 13.73 -29.31
C ASN A 4 22.61 12.83 -30.28
N LYS A 5 21.72 11.98 -29.76
CA LYS A 5 20.81 11.15 -30.54
C LYS A 5 19.81 11.96 -31.39
N ALA A 6 19.30 13.08 -30.90
CA ALA A 6 18.34 13.92 -31.61
C ALA A 6 18.97 14.62 -32.83
N ILE A 7 20.22 15.07 -32.70
CA ILE A 7 21.00 15.68 -33.79
C ILE A 7 21.26 14.64 -34.88
N TRP A 8 21.67 13.43 -34.51
CA TRP A 8 21.88 12.33 -35.44
C TRP A 8 20.62 11.95 -36.21
N VAL A 9 19.46 11.87 -35.53
CA VAL A 9 18.17 11.59 -36.19
C VAL A 9 17.83 12.70 -37.18
N CYS A 10 18.00 13.98 -36.81
CA CYS A 10 17.74 15.09 -37.74
C CYS A 10 18.65 15.04 -38.97
N CYS A 11 19.97 14.80 -38.79
CA CYS A 11 20.92 14.70 -39.90
C CYS A 11 20.60 13.52 -40.84
N ILE A 12 20.24 12.36 -40.30
CA ILE A 12 19.82 11.19 -41.11
C ILE A 12 18.52 11.50 -41.87
N SER A 13 17.57 12.19 -41.24
CA SER A 13 16.28 12.57 -41.85
C SER A 13 16.49 13.56 -43.01
N LEU A 14 17.39 14.53 -42.84
CA LEU A 14 17.75 15.52 -43.85
C LEU A 14 18.50 14.90 -45.02
N ALA A 15 19.41 13.96 -44.74
CA ALA A 15 20.11 13.19 -45.76
C ALA A 15 19.15 12.28 -46.55
N ALA A 16 18.22 11.60 -45.87
CA ALA A 16 17.22 10.74 -46.50
C ALA A 16 16.26 11.52 -47.39
N SER A 17 15.78 12.69 -46.92
CA SER A 17 14.90 13.57 -47.72
C SER A 17 15.63 14.15 -48.94
N GLY A 18 16.89 14.57 -48.79
CA GLY A 18 17.72 15.01 -49.91
C GLY A 18 17.95 13.90 -50.95
N PHE A 19 18.16 12.66 -50.50
CA PHE A 19 18.29 11.50 -51.38
C PHE A 19 17.00 11.18 -52.14
N ILE A 20 15.84 11.23 -51.48
CA ILE A 20 14.53 11.00 -52.11
C ILE A 20 14.24 12.06 -53.18
N VAL A 21 14.52 13.34 -52.90
CA VAL A 21 14.31 14.44 -53.85
C VAL A 21 15.27 14.33 -55.05
N GLY A 22 16.54 14.03 -54.81
CA GLY A 22 17.54 13.86 -55.88
C GLY A 22 17.27 12.64 -56.78
N ALA A 23 16.83 11.53 -56.19
CA ALA A 23 16.41 10.32 -56.92
C ALA A 23 15.19 10.59 -57.82
N ASN A 24 14.26 11.46 -57.40
CA ASN A 24 13.08 11.83 -58.17
C ASN A 24 13.38 12.62 -59.46
N TRP A 25 14.55 13.25 -59.55
CA TRP A 25 14.94 14.09 -60.70
C TRP A 25 15.76 13.38 -61.78
N LEU A 26 16.40 12.26 -61.45
CA LEU A 26 17.43 11.63 -62.30
C LEU A 26 17.09 10.19 -62.72
N ILE A 27 16.02 9.61 -62.21
CA ILE A 27 15.73 8.18 -62.33
C ILE A 27 14.45 7.95 -63.12
N ASP A 28 14.45 6.92 -63.98
CA ASP A 28 13.30 6.51 -64.77
C ASP A 28 12.05 6.25 -63.90
N PRO A 29 10.83 6.59 -64.36
CA PRO A 29 9.59 6.51 -63.57
C PRO A 29 9.32 5.12 -62.98
N ASP A 30 9.71 4.06 -63.70
CA ASP A 30 9.51 2.67 -63.26
C ASP A 30 10.43 2.28 -62.09
N ILE A 31 11.67 2.78 -62.07
CA ILE A 31 12.61 2.52 -60.97
C ILE A 31 12.18 3.29 -59.72
N LEU A 32 11.68 4.53 -59.88
CA LEU A 32 11.10 5.33 -58.80
C LEU A 32 9.88 4.66 -58.17
N LYS A 33 9.01 4.04 -58.99
CA LYS A 33 7.84 3.31 -58.51
C LYS A 33 8.24 2.09 -57.68
N ILE A 34 9.28 1.35 -58.08
CA ILE A 34 9.82 0.21 -57.33
C ILE A 34 10.39 0.68 -55.98
N PHE A 35 11.22 1.71 -55.97
CA PHE A 35 11.77 2.27 -54.73
C PHE A 35 10.68 2.74 -53.76
N ASN A 36 9.67 3.45 -54.27
CA ASN A 36 8.58 3.96 -53.45
C ASN A 36 7.76 2.81 -52.83
N LEU A 37 7.55 1.72 -53.57
CA LEU A 37 6.88 0.52 -53.07
C LEU A 37 7.72 -0.19 -51.99
N SER A 38 9.04 -0.29 -52.18
CA SER A 38 9.96 -0.86 -51.19
C SER A 38 10.02 -0.04 -49.90
N PHE A 39 10.11 1.29 -50.00
CA PHE A 39 10.10 2.18 -48.83
C PHE A 39 8.76 2.14 -48.10
N THR A 40 7.64 2.06 -48.83
CA THR A 40 6.31 1.91 -48.23
C THR A 40 6.18 0.57 -47.50
N ALA A 41 6.70 -0.52 -48.07
CA ALA A 41 6.71 -1.84 -47.43
C ALA A 41 7.59 -1.85 -46.16
N ILE A 42 8.77 -1.24 -46.21
CA ILE A 42 9.66 -1.08 -45.04
C ILE A 42 8.97 -0.22 -43.98
N GLY A 43 8.34 0.89 -44.36
CA GLY A 43 7.58 1.76 -43.46
C GLY A 43 6.39 1.04 -42.81
N ALA A 44 5.66 0.22 -43.56
CA ALA A 44 4.57 -0.60 -43.04
C ALA A 44 5.07 -1.65 -42.04
N LEU A 45 6.17 -2.35 -42.34
CA LEU A 45 6.80 -3.32 -41.44
C LEU A 45 7.34 -2.64 -40.16
N ALA A 46 7.98 -1.48 -40.29
CA ALA A 46 8.47 -0.70 -39.16
C ALA A 46 7.31 -0.23 -38.26
N THR A 47 6.21 0.24 -38.86
CA THR A 47 5.01 0.66 -38.14
C THR A 47 4.36 -0.52 -37.42
N ALA A 48 4.22 -1.68 -38.08
CA ALA A 48 3.70 -2.90 -37.46
C ALA A 48 4.58 -3.38 -36.29
N GLY A 49 5.91 -3.30 -36.45
CA GLY A 49 6.87 -3.59 -35.39
C GLY A 49 6.72 -2.65 -34.19
N LEU A 50 6.64 -1.34 -34.43
CA LEU A 50 6.39 -0.34 -33.38
C LEU A 50 5.06 -0.59 -32.66
N LEU A 51 4.01 -0.97 -33.38
CA LEU A 51 2.70 -1.28 -32.82
C LEU A 51 2.74 -2.53 -31.94
N TYR A 52 3.48 -3.56 -32.36
CA TYR A 52 3.73 -4.76 -31.56
C TYR A 52 4.50 -4.45 -30.28
N PHE A 53 5.62 -3.72 -30.37
CA PHE A 53 6.41 -3.31 -29.21
C PHE A 53 5.62 -2.38 -28.29
N GLY A 54 4.82 -1.46 -28.84
CA GLY A 54 3.93 -0.58 -28.10
C GLY A 54 2.86 -1.35 -27.32
N SER A 55 2.23 -2.35 -27.94
CA SER A 55 1.24 -3.22 -27.28
C SER A 55 1.85 -4.02 -26.14
N LYS A 56 3.06 -4.58 -26.34
CA LYS A 56 3.81 -5.28 -25.28
C LYS A 56 4.21 -4.33 -24.15
N ALA A 57 4.73 -3.15 -24.46
CA ALA A 57 5.10 -2.14 -23.47
C ALA A 57 3.87 -1.68 -22.66
N PHE A 58 2.73 -1.47 -23.31
CA PHE A 58 1.48 -1.12 -22.63
C PHE A 58 1.00 -2.23 -21.69
N SER A 59 1.14 -3.49 -22.10
CA SER A 59 0.80 -4.64 -21.28
C SER A 59 1.68 -4.73 -20.03
N VAL A 60 2.99 -4.51 -20.17
CA VAL A 60 3.93 -4.45 -19.03
C VAL A 60 3.63 -3.26 -18.12
N TRP A 61 3.34 -2.08 -18.70
CA TRP A 61 3.00 -0.88 -17.93
C TRP A 61 1.73 -1.08 -17.09
N LYS A 62 0.68 -1.68 -17.69
CA LYS A 62 -0.55 -2.02 -16.97
C LYS A 62 -0.27 -2.95 -15.79
N LEU A 63 0.57 -3.96 -15.99
CA LEU A 63 0.96 -4.90 -14.94
C LEU A 63 1.71 -4.19 -13.80
N GLN A 64 2.71 -3.37 -14.14
CA GLN A 64 3.47 -2.58 -13.17
C GLN A 64 2.59 -1.62 -12.37
N PHE A 65 1.61 -0.99 -13.02
CA PHE A 65 0.66 -0.10 -12.36
C PHE A 65 -0.19 -0.85 -11.33
N VAL A 66 -0.74 -2.02 -11.68
CA VAL A 66 -1.53 -2.85 -10.76
C VAL A 66 -0.70 -3.29 -9.56
N TYR A 67 0.55 -3.72 -9.78
CA TYR A 67 1.46 -4.07 -8.67
C TYR A 67 1.78 -2.87 -7.79
N ALA A 68 2.00 -1.69 -8.36
CA ALA A 68 2.28 -0.47 -7.61
C ALA A 68 1.09 -0.03 -6.75
N GLU A 69 -0.14 -0.07 -7.29
CA GLU A 69 -1.35 0.26 -6.54
C GLU A 69 -1.63 -0.76 -5.43
N LYS A 70 -1.48 -2.06 -5.72
CA LYS A 70 -1.55 -3.11 -4.68
C LYS A 70 -0.54 -2.85 -3.57
N PHE A 71 0.72 -2.60 -3.92
CA PHE A 71 1.77 -2.34 -2.93
C PHE A 71 1.42 -1.13 -2.05
N LYS A 72 0.96 -0.03 -2.67
CA LYS A 72 0.51 1.18 -1.96
C LYS A 72 -0.66 0.90 -1.03
N ALA A 73 -1.66 0.14 -1.48
CA ALA A 73 -2.82 -0.23 -0.67
C ALA A 73 -2.40 -0.97 0.61
N PHE A 74 -1.50 -1.94 0.51
CA PHE A 74 -1.00 -2.67 1.68
C PHE A 74 -0.08 -1.85 2.59
N VAL A 75 0.69 -0.89 2.05
CA VAL A 75 1.47 0.05 2.85
C VAL A 75 0.56 0.98 3.65
N ASP A 76 -0.51 1.50 3.04
CA ASP A 76 -1.47 2.34 3.72
C ASP A 76 -2.28 1.56 4.76
N LEU A 77 -2.60 0.29 4.48
CA LEU A 77 -3.17 -0.63 5.45
C LEU A 77 -2.22 -0.86 6.65
N GLU A 78 -0.93 -1.07 6.42
CA GLU A 78 0.06 -1.24 7.51
C GLU A 78 0.14 -0.01 8.41
N LYS A 79 0.08 1.19 7.83
CA LYS A 79 0.05 2.46 8.57
C LYS A 79 -1.23 2.59 9.38
N SER A 80 -2.38 2.33 8.77
CA SER A 80 -3.68 2.39 9.43
C SER A 80 -3.78 1.38 10.58
N PHE A 81 -3.32 0.15 10.36
CA PHE A 81 -3.19 -0.87 11.41
C PHE A 81 -2.36 -0.37 12.58
N SER A 82 -1.14 0.13 12.30
CA SER A 82 -0.24 0.63 13.34
C SER A 82 -0.85 1.79 14.13
N ASN A 83 -1.58 2.69 13.45
CA ASN A 83 -2.30 3.79 14.08
C ASN A 83 -3.44 3.29 14.96
N ALA A 84 -4.22 2.31 14.49
CA ALA A 84 -5.31 1.73 15.27
C ALA A 84 -4.81 1.02 16.53
N ILE A 85 -3.69 0.28 16.44
CA ILE A 85 -3.04 -0.33 17.62
C ILE A 85 -2.50 0.74 18.58
N SER A 86 -1.91 1.83 18.07
CA SER A 86 -1.44 2.93 18.90
C SER A 86 -2.58 3.61 19.65
N CYS A 87 -3.70 3.88 18.98
CA CYS A 87 -4.90 4.44 19.60
C CYS A 87 -5.53 3.47 20.60
N TYR A 88 -5.54 2.17 20.29
CA TYR A 88 -5.97 1.13 21.23
C TYR A 88 -5.14 1.12 22.51
N ARG A 89 -3.81 1.20 22.39
CA ARG A 89 -2.92 1.29 23.56
C ARG A 89 -3.20 2.54 24.40
N ARG A 90 -3.44 3.69 23.77
CA ARG A 90 -3.83 4.93 24.47
C ARG A 90 -5.18 4.79 25.17
N LEU A 91 -6.14 4.10 24.54
CA LEU A 91 -7.44 3.82 25.15
C LEU A 91 -7.29 2.95 26.40
N VAL A 92 -6.55 1.85 26.32
CA VAL A 92 -6.29 0.97 27.46
C VAL A 92 -5.59 1.74 28.59
N ALA A 93 -4.56 2.53 28.28
CA ALA A 93 -3.87 3.39 29.25
C ALA A 93 -4.83 4.39 29.94
N SER A 94 -5.74 5.02 29.17
CA SER A 94 -6.75 5.93 29.74
C SER A 94 -7.73 5.21 30.68
N MET A 95 -8.08 3.95 30.37
CA MET A 95 -8.96 3.13 31.20
C MET A 95 -8.26 2.76 32.52
N ILE A 96 -6.96 2.43 32.47
CA ILE A 96 -6.13 2.18 33.66
C ILE A 96 -6.08 3.42 34.54
N ASN A 97 -5.74 4.59 33.97
CA ASN A 97 -5.70 5.84 34.75
C ASN A 97 -7.05 6.17 35.39
N LYS A 98 -8.15 6.03 34.64
CA LYS A 98 -9.50 6.28 35.16
C LYS A 98 -9.81 5.36 36.35
N HIS A 99 -9.38 4.11 36.27
CA HIS A 99 -9.53 3.15 37.36
C HIS A 99 -8.67 3.49 38.58
N ASP A 100 -7.39 3.83 38.39
CA ASP A 100 -6.47 4.18 39.47
C ASP A 100 -6.97 5.40 40.25
N ILE A 101 -7.49 6.41 39.54
CA ILE A 101 -8.14 7.58 40.13
C ILE A 101 -9.37 7.16 40.96
N GLN A 102 -10.20 6.23 40.47
CA GLN A 102 -11.36 5.71 41.21
C GLN A 102 -10.97 4.97 42.48
N ARG A 103 -9.80 4.32 42.50
CA ARG A 103 -9.21 3.69 43.70
C ARG A 103 -8.54 4.69 44.65
N GLY A 104 -8.51 5.98 44.31
CA GLY A 104 -7.92 7.04 45.13
C GLY A 104 -6.39 7.18 44.97
N ILE A 105 -5.81 6.61 43.91
CA ILE A 105 -4.40 6.83 43.58
C ILE A 105 -4.25 8.29 43.12
N PRO A 106 -3.33 9.06 43.73
CA PRO A 106 -3.15 10.45 43.39
C PRO A 106 -2.52 10.61 41.99
N ALA A 107 -2.87 11.71 41.30
CA ALA A 107 -2.55 11.91 39.88
C ALA A 107 -1.04 11.89 39.57
N ASP A 108 -0.19 12.27 40.53
CA ASP A 108 1.27 12.25 40.43
C ASP A 108 1.87 10.84 40.45
N LYS A 109 1.08 9.83 40.83
CA LYS A 109 1.48 8.41 40.89
C LYS A 109 0.88 7.56 39.77
N LEU A 110 0.20 8.18 38.80
CA LEU A 110 -0.37 7.47 37.66
C LEU A 110 0.74 6.89 36.78
N ILE A 111 0.57 5.65 36.37
CA ILE A 111 1.53 4.91 35.53
C ILE A 111 1.61 5.54 34.13
N TYR A 112 0.50 6.09 33.64
CA TYR A 112 0.42 6.74 32.34
C TYR A 112 0.17 8.24 32.50
N ILE A 113 0.82 9.06 31.65
CA ILE A 113 0.53 10.49 31.53
C ILE A 113 -0.97 10.66 31.28
N GLU A 114 -1.59 11.69 31.88
CA GLU A 114 -3.03 11.97 31.78
C GLU A 114 -3.52 11.88 30.32
N ILE A 115 -4.22 10.80 30.00
CA ILE A 115 -4.88 10.60 28.70
C ILE A 115 -6.37 10.77 28.95
N ASP A 116 -6.93 11.84 28.39
CA ASP A 116 -8.38 12.04 28.32
C ASP A 116 -9.05 10.81 27.67
N HIS A 117 -9.90 10.14 28.46
CA HIS A 117 -10.58 8.92 28.07
C HIS A 117 -11.55 9.13 26.90
N GLU A 118 -12.31 10.23 26.90
CA GLU A 118 -13.26 10.55 25.83
C GLU A 118 -12.52 10.77 24.51
N ARG A 119 -11.42 11.51 24.57
CA ARG A 119 -10.55 11.72 23.42
C ARG A 119 -9.92 10.42 22.93
N ALA A 120 -9.38 9.59 23.83
CA ALA A 120 -8.78 8.30 23.45
C ALA A 120 -9.79 7.35 22.81
N TYR A 121 -11.03 7.32 23.33
CA TYR A 121 -12.11 6.53 22.76
C TYR A 121 -12.49 7.01 21.36
N SER A 122 -12.63 8.33 21.19
CA SER A 122 -12.91 8.95 19.88
C SER A 122 -11.79 8.68 18.86
N ASP A 123 -10.53 8.89 19.25
CA ASP A 123 -9.34 8.62 18.42
C ASP A 123 -9.33 7.15 17.97
N PHE A 124 -9.56 6.21 18.89
CA PHE A 124 -9.61 4.79 18.58
C PHE A 124 -10.77 4.42 17.65
N LYS A 125 -11.96 4.99 17.86
CA LYS A 125 -13.11 4.76 16.98
C LYS A 125 -12.85 5.27 15.57
N ALA A 126 -12.19 6.42 15.42
CA ALA A 126 -11.78 6.94 14.12
C ALA A 126 -10.73 6.04 13.46
N ALA A 127 -9.69 5.63 14.20
CA ALA A 127 -8.65 4.76 13.67
C ALA A 127 -9.18 3.37 13.26
N LYS A 128 -10.16 2.82 14.00
CA LYS A 128 -10.83 1.56 13.66
C LYS A 128 -11.59 1.66 12.34
N ARG A 129 -12.27 2.79 12.10
CA ARG A 129 -12.99 3.03 10.83
C ARG A 129 -12.04 3.21 9.65
N ASP A 130 -10.94 3.95 9.84
CA ASP A 130 -9.90 4.07 8.82
C ASP A 130 -9.34 2.69 8.46
N TYR A 131 -9.05 1.85 9.46
CA TYR A 131 -8.57 0.48 9.24
C TYR A 131 -9.56 -0.35 8.40
N LEU A 132 -10.86 -0.32 8.73
CA LEU A 132 -11.90 -0.98 7.93
C LEU A 132 -11.83 -0.55 6.45
N THR A 133 -11.82 0.76 6.20
CA THR A 133 -11.75 1.29 4.83
C THR A 133 -10.47 0.86 4.10
N LYS A 134 -9.32 0.81 4.80
CA LYS A 134 -8.06 0.35 4.20
C LYS A 134 -8.05 -1.15 3.94
N VAL A 135 -8.71 -1.95 4.78
CA VAL A 135 -8.88 -3.39 4.56
C VAL A 135 -9.70 -3.62 3.29
N ASP A 136 -10.86 -2.98 3.16
CA ASP A 136 -11.72 -3.11 1.98
C ASP A 136 -10.98 -2.73 0.70
N TRP A 137 -10.23 -1.61 0.75
CA TRP A 137 -9.39 -1.18 -0.36
C TRP A 137 -8.30 -2.21 -0.71
N ALA A 138 -7.55 -2.71 0.27
CA ALA A 138 -6.49 -3.68 0.02
C ALA A 138 -7.02 -5.03 -0.51
N ILE A 139 -8.18 -5.49 -0.01
CA ILE A 139 -8.83 -6.72 -0.47
C ILE A 139 -9.27 -6.61 -1.93
N SER A 140 -9.64 -5.42 -2.41
CA SER A 140 -10.04 -5.21 -3.82
C SER A 140 -8.93 -5.54 -4.85
N PHE A 141 -7.67 -5.62 -4.40
CA PHE A 141 -6.52 -6.02 -5.23
C PHE A 141 -6.15 -7.50 -5.11
N LEU A 142 -6.86 -8.27 -4.30
CA LEU A 142 -6.62 -9.71 -4.16
C LEU A 142 -7.37 -10.48 -5.27
N PRO A 143 -6.78 -11.57 -5.80
CA PRO A 143 -7.50 -12.47 -6.69
C PRO A 143 -8.73 -13.05 -6.00
N ASP A 144 -9.79 -13.32 -6.77
CA ASP A 144 -11.01 -13.95 -6.27
C ASP A 144 -10.69 -15.23 -5.48
N GLY A 145 -11.22 -15.31 -4.26
CA GLY A 145 -11.02 -16.46 -3.36
C GLY A 145 -9.79 -16.36 -2.44
N GLN A 146 -8.87 -15.40 -2.63
CA GLN A 146 -7.86 -15.12 -1.61
C GLN A 146 -8.48 -14.38 -0.43
N LYS A 147 -8.39 -14.99 0.76
CA LYS A 147 -8.78 -14.35 2.02
C LYS A 147 -7.58 -13.66 2.65
N PHE A 148 -7.77 -12.43 3.09
CA PHE A 148 -6.82 -11.75 3.94
C PHE A 148 -7.04 -12.19 5.40
N GLU A 149 -6.05 -12.85 6.01
CA GLU A 149 -6.20 -13.44 7.35
C GLU A 149 -6.52 -12.40 8.44
N LEU A 150 -5.98 -11.19 8.30
CA LEU A 150 -6.20 -10.08 9.22
C LEU A 150 -7.30 -9.13 8.69
N ASP A 151 -8.43 -9.68 8.25
CA ASP A 151 -9.59 -8.87 7.90
C ASP A 151 -10.11 -8.05 9.09
N TYR A 152 -11.09 -7.18 8.84
CA TYR A 152 -11.63 -6.31 9.87
C TYR A 152 -12.25 -7.09 11.04
N ILE A 153 -12.92 -8.22 10.76
CA ILE A 153 -13.56 -9.05 11.78
C ILE A 153 -12.52 -9.68 12.69
N LYS A 154 -11.44 -10.22 12.10
CA LYS A 154 -10.33 -10.81 12.84
C LYS A 154 -9.63 -9.75 13.67
N PHE A 155 -9.39 -8.58 13.11
CA PHE A 155 -8.81 -7.45 13.82
C PHE A 155 -9.64 -7.06 15.06
N GLU A 156 -10.96 -6.89 14.89
CA GLU A 156 -11.86 -6.54 15.97
C GLU A 156 -11.92 -7.64 17.04
N SER A 157 -11.95 -8.91 16.64
CA SER A 157 -11.94 -10.06 17.55
C SER A 157 -10.67 -10.11 18.39
N GLU A 158 -9.49 -9.90 17.80
CA GLU A 158 -8.23 -9.87 18.54
C GLU A 158 -8.20 -8.70 19.54
N LEU A 159 -8.65 -7.51 19.16
CA LEU A 159 -8.75 -6.38 20.11
C LEU A 159 -9.68 -6.68 21.29
N HIS A 160 -10.81 -7.36 21.05
CA HIS A 160 -11.71 -7.76 22.13
C HIS A 160 -11.06 -8.76 23.11
N LYS A 161 -10.19 -9.65 22.62
CA LYS A 161 -9.42 -10.55 23.50
C LYS A 161 -8.47 -9.76 24.40
N GLY A 162 -7.81 -8.74 23.85
CA GLY A 162 -6.97 -7.82 24.63
C GLY A 162 -7.77 -7.11 25.73
N LEU A 163 -8.95 -6.58 25.39
CA LEU A 163 -9.84 -5.92 26.35
C LEU A 163 -10.33 -6.88 27.44
N ARG A 164 -10.51 -8.16 27.11
CA ARG A 164 -10.92 -9.16 28.09
C ARG A 164 -9.88 -9.35 29.18
N TYR A 165 -8.58 -9.40 28.85
CA TYR A 165 -7.52 -9.47 29.86
C TYR A 165 -7.53 -8.24 30.75
N TRP A 166 -7.76 -7.05 30.19
CA TRP A 166 -7.91 -5.84 30.98
C TRP A 166 -9.13 -5.88 31.91
N HIS A 167 -10.29 -6.31 31.41
CA HIS A 167 -11.48 -6.47 32.26
C HIS A 167 -11.31 -7.53 33.36
N GLN A 168 -10.57 -8.61 33.10
CA GLN A 168 -10.28 -9.64 34.10
C GLN A 168 -9.34 -9.11 35.19
N SER A 169 -8.33 -8.33 34.80
CA SER A 169 -7.46 -7.62 35.75
C SER A 169 -8.28 -6.70 36.66
N HIS A 170 -9.17 -5.90 36.09
CA HIS A 170 -9.97 -4.94 36.85
C HIS A 170 -10.93 -5.57 37.87
N ASN A 171 -11.49 -6.74 37.55
CA ASN A 171 -12.42 -7.45 38.43
C ASN A 171 -11.73 -8.48 39.34
N ALA A 172 -10.40 -8.44 39.44
CA ALA A 172 -9.64 -9.35 40.28
C ALA A 172 -9.69 -8.90 41.74
N ASP A 173 -10.04 -9.83 42.64
CA ASP A 173 -9.92 -9.61 44.09
C ASP A 173 -8.50 -9.90 44.61
N ASP A 174 -7.70 -10.63 43.83
CA ASP A 174 -6.32 -11.02 44.12
C ASP A 174 -5.33 -10.12 43.35
N SER A 175 -4.43 -9.46 44.07
CA SER A 175 -3.43 -8.55 43.51
C SER A 175 -2.46 -9.24 42.54
N ASP A 176 -2.13 -10.52 42.79
CA ASP A 176 -1.21 -11.25 41.93
C ASP A 176 -1.89 -11.61 40.60
N TYR A 177 -3.17 -11.98 40.65
CA TYR A 177 -3.99 -12.20 39.46
C TYR A 177 -4.27 -10.91 38.69
N GLU A 178 -4.55 -9.80 39.40
CA GLU A 178 -4.68 -8.46 38.80
C GLU A 178 -3.44 -8.12 37.97
N HIS A 179 -2.25 -8.25 38.58
CA HIS A 179 -0.98 -7.96 37.94
C HIS A 179 -0.68 -8.90 36.75
N GLU A 180 -0.93 -10.21 36.89
CA GLU A 180 -0.75 -11.18 35.82
C GLU A 180 -1.60 -10.82 34.58
N MET A 181 -2.87 -10.47 34.79
CA MET A 181 -3.77 -10.11 33.69
C MET A 181 -3.38 -8.78 33.03
N MET A 182 -2.86 -7.79 33.77
CA MET A 182 -2.29 -6.57 33.17
C MET A 182 -1.10 -6.90 32.26
N CYS A 183 -0.15 -7.70 32.77
CA CYS A 183 1.02 -8.14 32.00
C CYS A 183 0.60 -8.89 30.72
N LYS A 184 -0.41 -9.76 30.80
CA LYS A 184 -0.97 -10.44 29.63
C LYS A 184 -1.59 -9.47 28.62
N ALA A 185 -2.31 -8.45 29.09
CA ALA A 185 -2.91 -7.44 28.22
C ALA A 185 -1.84 -6.62 27.47
N GLU A 186 -0.77 -6.22 28.15
CA GLU A 186 0.34 -5.47 27.55
C GLU A 186 1.11 -6.32 26.54
N GLN A 187 1.47 -7.56 26.93
CA GLN A 187 2.16 -8.50 26.03
C GLN A 187 1.32 -8.79 24.78
N PHE A 188 0.01 -8.97 24.95
CA PHE A 188 -0.92 -9.18 23.84
C PHE A 188 -0.88 -8.04 22.83
N ILE A 189 -0.84 -6.77 23.27
CA ILE A 189 -0.77 -5.61 22.36
C ILE A 189 0.52 -5.65 21.53
N VAL A 190 1.65 -5.98 22.17
CA VAL A 190 2.95 -6.07 21.50
C VAL A 190 2.94 -7.21 20.47
N ASP A 191 2.51 -8.40 20.88
CA ASP A 191 2.47 -9.59 20.03
C ASP A 191 1.53 -9.38 18.85
N PHE A 192 0.35 -8.79 19.09
CA PHE A 192 -0.62 -8.52 18.04
C PHE A 192 -0.10 -7.49 17.04
N ASN A 193 0.61 -6.45 17.49
CA ASN A 193 1.23 -5.46 16.60
C ASN A 193 2.27 -6.11 15.68
N VAL A 194 3.16 -6.94 16.24
CA VAL A 194 4.21 -7.64 15.48
C VAL A 194 3.58 -8.62 14.49
N LYS A 195 2.65 -9.46 14.96
CA LYS A 195 1.96 -10.44 14.14
C LYS A 195 1.15 -9.78 13.02
N GLY A 196 0.39 -8.75 13.32
CA GLY A 196 -0.44 -8.05 12.33
C GLY A 196 0.39 -7.41 11.21
N LYS A 197 1.50 -6.73 11.57
CA LYS A 197 2.46 -6.21 10.57
C LYS A 197 3.03 -7.31 9.69
N LYS A 198 3.39 -8.45 10.28
CA LYS A 198 3.90 -9.61 9.54
C LYS A 198 2.86 -10.12 8.53
N LEU A 199 1.62 -10.33 8.95
CA LEU A 199 0.52 -10.78 8.08
C LEU A 199 0.27 -9.81 6.91
N ILE A 200 0.25 -8.50 7.18
CA ILE A 200 0.07 -7.47 6.14
C ILE A 200 1.22 -7.52 5.12
N ARG A 201 2.46 -7.62 5.60
CA ARG A 201 3.66 -7.66 4.73
C ARG A 201 3.76 -8.94 3.92
N GLU A 202 3.37 -10.08 4.49
CA GLU A 202 3.31 -11.35 3.77
C GLU A 202 2.29 -11.27 2.63
N GLN A 203 1.12 -10.70 2.87
CA GLN A 203 0.10 -10.56 1.82
C GLN A 203 0.52 -9.56 0.74
N ARG A 204 1.22 -8.48 1.11
CA ARG A 204 1.79 -7.51 0.16
C ARG A 204 2.79 -8.15 -0.81
N ASN A 205 3.61 -9.06 -0.31
CA ASN A 205 4.74 -9.64 -1.04
C ASN A 205 4.39 -10.93 -1.80
N LYS A 206 3.16 -11.46 -1.63
CA LYS A 206 2.59 -12.54 -2.46
C LYS A 206 2.08 -11.99 -3.78
#